data_AF-A0A2G6FYN3-F1
#
_entry.id   AF-A0A2G6FYN3-F1
#
_cell.length_a   1.000
_cell.length_b   1.000
_cell.length_c   1.000
_cell.angle_alpha   90.00
_cell.angle_beta   90.00
_cell.angle_gamma   90.00
#
_symmetry.space_group_name_H-M   'P 1'
#
loop_
_entity.id
_entity.type
_entity.pdbx_description
1 polymer ?
#
loop_
_entity_poly.entity_id
_entity_poly.type
_entity_poly.pdbx_seq_one_letter_code
_entity_poly.pdbx_strand_id
1 'polypeptide(L)' 'MVKFSTLDIFWAVAFLLLMVGGAAFFYRLARRSESDFFLAGRGLPWWLPASSVFSTHTATDTPMWIT' A
#
# COMPACT_ATOMS: atom_id res chain seq x y z
N MET A 1 -11.35 -7.27 27.50
CA MET A 1 -11.69 -7.44 26.08
C MET A 1 -11.53 -6.10 25.40
N VAL A 2 -10.86 -6.05 24.25
CA VAL A 2 -10.73 -4.83 23.44
C VAL A 2 -12.12 -4.44 22.93
N LYS A 3 -12.49 -3.16 23.05
CA LYS A 3 -13.74 -2.61 22.52
C LYS A 3 -13.40 -1.64 21.40
N PHE A 4 -13.84 -1.93 20.18
CA PHE A 4 -13.69 -1.02 19.06
C PHE A 4 -14.81 0.01 19.09
N SER A 5 -14.44 1.28 18.96
CA SER A 5 -15.37 2.35 18.69
C SER A 5 -15.78 2.36 17.22
N THR A 6 -16.86 3.07 16.90
CA THR A 6 -17.28 3.30 15.51
C THR A 6 -16.17 3.97 14.69
N LEU A 7 -15.36 4.83 15.32
CA LEU A 7 -14.27 5.54 14.64
C LEU A 7 -13.13 4.59 14.25
N ASP A 8 -12.83 3.59 15.09
CA ASP A 8 -11.81 2.59 14.79
C ASP A 8 -12.20 1.75 13.56
N ILE A 9 -13.46 1.31 13.54
CA ILE A 9 -14.02 0.54 12.43
C ILE A 9 -14.05 1.39 11.16
N PHE A 10 -14.45 2.66 11.27
CA PHE A 10 -14.46 3.59 10.14
C PHE A 10 -13.08 3.68 9.48
N TRP A 11 -12.02 3.93 10.25
CA TRP A 11 -10.67 4.04 9.69
C TRP A 11 -10.14 2.72 9.12
N ALA A 12 -10.44 1.59 9.77
CA ALA A 12 -10.07 0.28 9.25
C ALA A 12 -10.71 0.00 7.88
N VAL A 13 -12.02 0.24 7.76
CA VAL A 13 -12.75 0.06 6.50
C VAL A 13 -12.28 1.06 5.44
N ALA A 14 -12.09 2.34 5.80
CA ALA A 14 -11.60 3.36 4.88
C ALA A 14 -10.20 3.01 4.32
N PHE A 15 -9.30 2.51 5.18
CA PHE A 15 -7.98 2.05 4.76
C PHE A 15 -8.07 0.88 3.77
N LEU A 16 -8.89 -0.14 4.06
CA LEU A 16 -9.08 -1.29 3.18
C LEU A 16 -9.65 -0.87 1.81
N LEU A 17 -10.64 0.03 1.82
CA LEU A 17 -11.22 0.58 0.59
C LEU A 17 -10.19 1.38 -0.21
N LEU A 18 -9.31 2.14 0.45
CA LEU A 18 -8.23 2.87 -0.21
C LEU A 18 -7.22 1.90 -0.86
N MET A 19 -6.84 0.82 -0.17
CA MET A 19 -5.93 -0.20 -0.71
C MET A 19 -6.52 -0.90 -1.94
N VAL A 20 -7.76 -1.42 -1.84
CA VAL A 20 -8.42 -2.13 -2.94
C VAL A 20 -8.78 -1.17 -4.08
N GLY A 21 -9.27 0.02 -3.74
CA GLY A 21 -9.60 1.07 -4.69
C GLY A 21 -8.39 1.56 -5.47
N GLY A 22 -7.24 1.70 -4.80
CA GLY A 22 -5.96 2.01 -5.44
C GLY A 22 -5.54 0.93 -6.45
N ALA A 23 -5.63 -0.34 -6.07
CA ALA A 23 -5.36 -1.45 -6.99
C ALA A 23 -6.28 -1.43 -8.22
N ALA A 24 -7.59 -1.19 -8.02
CA ALA A 24 -8.56 -1.08 -9.10
C ALA A 24 -8.27 0.13 -10.01
N PHE A 25 -7.84 1.26 -9.45
CA PHE A 25 -7.47 2.47 -10.20
C PHE A 25 -6.27 2.21 -11.13
N PHE A 26 -5.24 1.53 -10.64
CA PHE A 26 -4.04 1.20 -11.43
C PHE A 26 -4.18 -0.05 -12.31
N TYR A 27 -5.29 -0.80 -12.20
CA TYR A 27 -5.52 -2.04 -12.94
C TYR A 27 -5.32 -1.88 -14.46
N ARG A 28 -5.84 -0.78 -15.03
CA ARG A 28 -5.71 -0.50 -16.47
C ARG A 28 -4.27 -0.25 -16.90
N LEU A 29 -3.44 0.35 -16.05
CA LEU A 29 -2.02 0.56 -16.31
C LEU A 29 -1.27 -0.77 -16.28
N ALA A 30 -1.49 -1.55 -15.22
CA ALA A 30 -0.81 -2.81 -14.98
C ALA A 30 -1.06 -3.86 -16.08
N ARG A 31 -2.24 -3.87 -16.71
CA ARG A 31 -2.59 -4.84 -17.77
C ARG A 31 -2.09 -4.49 -19.18
N ARG A 32 -1.41 -3.36 -19.38
CA ARG A 32 -0.98 -2.92 -20.73
C ARG A 32 0.15 -3.77 -21.29
N SER A 33 1.13 -4.12 -20.45
CA SER A 33 2.26 -4.96 -20.79
C SER A 33 2.96 -5.45 -19.51
N GLU A 34 3.80 -6.48 -19.62
CA GLU A 34 4.65 -6.92 -18.50
C GLU A 34 5.60 -5.80 -18.05
N SER A 35 6.11 -5.00 -18.99
CA SER A 35 6.93 -3.84 -18.65
C SER A 35 6.16 -2.80 -17.83
N ASP A 36 4.89 -2.53 -18.16
CA ASP A 36 4.06 -1.60 -17.38
C ASP A 36 3.72 -2.18 -16.00
N PHE A 37 3.52 -3.49 -15.92
CA PHE A 37 3.27 -4.19 -14.66
C PHE A 37 4.47 -4.12 -13.69
N PHE A 38 5.67 -4.42 -14.17
CA PHE A 38 6.86 -4.49 -13.32
C PHE A 38 7.61 -3.16 -13.17
N LEU A 39 7.60 -2.30 -14.20
CA LEU A 39 8.45 -1.11 -14.27
C LEU A 39 7.67 0.19 -14.26
N ALA A 40 6.33 0.15 -14.35
CA ALA A 40 5.47 1.33 -14.40
C ALA A 40 5.97 2.39 -15.42
N GLY A 41 6.45 1.95 -16.58
CA GLY A 41 6.98 2.82 -17.63
C GLY A 41 8.31 3.53 -17.33
N ARG A 42 9.02 3.18 -16.24
CA ARG A 42 10.32 3.75 -15.81
C ARG A 42 10.33 5.28 -15.59
N GLY A 43 9.15 5.90 -15.46
CA GLY A 43 8.99 7.35 -15.35
C GLY A 43 8.64 7.86 -13.95
N LEU A 44 8.72 7.01 -12.92
CA LEU A 44 8.36 7.40 -11.56
C LEU A 44 9.42 8.35 -10.97
N PRO A 45 9.02 9.44 -10.29
CA PRO A 45 9.96 10.25 -9.52
C PRO A 45 10.61 9.41 -8.42
N TRP A 46 11.90 9.65 -8.15
CA TRP A 46 12.75 8.79 -7.30
C TRP A 46 12.18 8.48 -5.90
N TRP A 47 11.38 9.39 -5.34
CA TRP A 47 10.82 9.23 -3.99
C TRP A 47 9.75 8.12 -3.93
N LEU A 48 8.99 7.88 -5.00
CA LEU A 48 7.98 6.82 -5.04
C LEU A 48 8.57 5.41 -4.82
N PRO A 49 9.55 4.95 -5.62
CA PRO A 49 10.16 3.65 -5.40
C PRO A 49 10.92 3.61 -4.07
N ALA A 50 11.54 4.70 -3.62
CA ALA A 50 12.21 4.74 -2.31
C ALA A 50 11.22 4.47 -1.16
N SER A 51 10.05 5.12 -1.16
CA SER A 51 8.99 4.88 -0.18
C SER A 51 8.42 3.46 -0.27
N SER A 52 8.28 2.90 -1.49
CA SER A 52 7.82 1.52 -1.69
C SER A 52 8.80 0.50 -1.10
N VAL A 53 10.10 0.70 -1.31
CA VAL A 53 11.15 -0.16 -0.75
C VAL A 53 11.12 -0.09 0.78
N PHE A 54 11.09 1.11 1.36
CA PHE A 54 11.00 1.29 2.81
C PHE A 54 9.76 0.58 3.41
N SER A 55 8.60 0.73 2.77
CA SER A 55 7.34 0.12 3.22
C SER A 55 7.38 -1.41 3.14
N THR A 56 8.05 -1.99 2.15
CA THR A 56 8.18 -3.45 2.01
C THR A 56 9.07 -4.07 3.09
N HIS A 57 10.06 -3.32 3.58
CA HIS A 57 10.95 -3.77 4.65
C HIS A 57 10.40 -3.49 6.06
N THR A 58 9.40 -2.61 6.17
CA THR A 58 8.76 -2.28 7.44
C THR A 58 7.45 -3.04 7.55
N ALA A 59 7.50 -4.18 8.23
CA ALA A 59 6.32 -4.99 8.51
C ALA A 59 5.87 -4.76 9.95
N THR A 60 4.68 -5.27 10.30
CA THR A 60 4.08 -5.07 11.63
C THR A 60 4.97 -5.58 12.75
N ASP A 61 5.81 -6.59 12.48
CA ASP A 61 6.76 -7.14 13.42
C ASP A 61 7.99 -6.26 13.65
N THR A 62 8.40 -5.42 12.69
CA THR A 62 9.60 -4.57 12.82
C THR A 62 9.64 -3.72 14.10
N PRO A 63 8.57 -2.99 14.50
CA PRO A 63 8.57 -2.24 15.76
C PRO A 63 8.32 -3.11 17.00
N MET A 64 7.83 -4.35 16.85
CA MET A 64 7.51 -5.19 18.02
C MET A 64 8.75 -5.71 18.76
N TRP A 65 9.93 -5.65 18.13
CA TRP A 65 11.21 -6.04 18.76
C TRP A 65 11.90 -4.89 19.49
N ILE A 66 11.30 -3.70 19.51
CA ILE A 66 11.82 -2.53 20.21
C ILE A 66 11.01 -2.36 21.51
N THR A 67 11.58 -2.85 22.61
CA THR A 67 11.07 -2.70 23.99
C THR A 67 12.03 -1.87 24.81
#